data_AF-A0A6B2CTE7-F1
#
_entry.id   AF-A0A6B2CTE7-F1
#
_cell.length_a   1.000
_cell.length_b   1.000
_cell.length_c   1.000
_cell.angle_alpha   90.00
_cell.angle_beta   90.00
_cell.angle_gamma   90.00
#
_symmetry.space_group_name_H-M   'P 1'
#
loop_
_entity.id
_entity.type
_entity.pdbx_description
1 polymer ?
#
loop_
_entity_poly.entity_id
_entity_poly.type
_entity_poly.pdbx_seq_one_letter_code
_entity_poly.pdbx_strand_id
1 'polypeptide(L)' 'MERLPEDTARRLREFVQELEGLGARSIMNYVIYEFDVGGPSLEVLEEAEEMAKHEIEELRQVLKILAELKTLVT' A
#
# COMPACT_ATOMS: atom_id res chain seq x y z
N MET A 1 9.27 3.38 24.23
CA MET A 1 8.89 3.39 22.81
C MET A 1 7.80 4.41 22.62
N GLU A 2 7.98 5.30 21.65
CA GLU A 2 6.99 6.32 21.32
C GLU A 2 5.96 5.71 20.37
N ARG A 3 4.68 5.79 20.70
CA ARG A 3 3.60 5.37 19.80
C ARG A 3 3.23 6.54 18.91
N LEU A 4 2.63 6.25 17.76
CA LEU A 4 1.93 7.30 17.03
C LEU A 4 0.90 7.98 17.95
N PRO A 5 0.75 9.32 17.85
CA PRO A 5 -0.37 10.01 18.47
C PRO A 5 -1.69 9.34 18.09
N GLU A 6 -2.60 9.19 19.05
CA GLU A 6 -3.84 8.42 18.89
C GLU A 6 -4.69 8.92 17.70
N ASP A 7 -4.76 10.24 17.52
CA ASP A 7 -5.44 10.86 16.38
C ASP A 7 -4.80 10.50 15.04
N THR A 8 -3.46 10.42 14.98
CA THR A 8 -2.73 10.03 13.77
C THR A 8 -2.99 8.57 13.43
N ALA A 9 -2.92 7.68 14.42
CA ALA A 9 -3.19 6.26 14.23
C ALA A 9 -4.65 5.99 13.83
N ARG A 10 -5.61 6.75 14.38
CA ARG A 10 -7.02 6.68 14.00
C ARG A 10 -7.23 7.09 12.54
N ARG A 11 -6.71 8.25 12.13
CA ARG A 11 -6.82 8.75 10.75
C ARG A 11 -6.18 7.81 9.74
N LEU A 12 -5.05 7.21 10.10
CA LEU A 12 -4.39 6.20 9.26
C LEU A 12 -5.29 4.98 9.05
N ARG A 13 -5.92 4.47 10.11
CA ARG A 13 -6.86 3.35 10.01
C ARG A 13 -8.10 3.68 9.19
N GLU A 14 -8.66 4.87 9.34
CA GLU A 14 -9.79 5.35 8.52
C GLU A 14 -9.40 5.38 7.02
N PHE A 15 -8.23 5.93 6.69
CA PHE A 15 -7.72 5.95 5.33
C PHE A 15 -7.58 4.55 4.72
N VAL A 16 -7.07 3.58 5.49
CA VAL A 16 -6.92 2.19 5.00
C VAL A 16 -8.26 1.53 4.68
N GLN A 17 -9.34 1.89 5.38
CA GLN A 17 -10.67 1.36 5.10
C GLN A 17 -11.25 1.86 3.76
N GLU A 18 -10.78 3.01 3.28
CA GLU A 18 -11.19 3.59 1.99
C GLU A 18 -10.46 2.96 0.79
N LEU A 19 -9.35 2.25 1.03
CA LEU A 19 -8.60 1.61 -0.03
C LEU A 19 -9.33 0.35 -0.54
N GLU A 20 -9.66 0.32 -1.83
CA GLU A 20 -10.30 -0.86 -2.44
C GLU A 20 -9.30 -1.92 -2.90
N GLY A 21 -8.08 -1.52 -3.30
CA GLY A 21 -7.05 -2.44 -3.77
C GLY A 21 -6.54 -3.36 -2.64
N LEU A 22 -6.51 -4.67 -2.88
CA LEU A 22 -5.97 -5.64 -1.91
C LEU A 22 -4.49 -5.39 -1.61
N GLY A 23 -3.66 -5.12 -2.63
CA GLY A 23 -2.24 -4.79 -2.47
C GLY A 23 -2.04 -3.52 -1.64
N ALA A 24 -2.72 -2.44 -2.01
CA ALA A 24 -2.66 -1.16 -1.29
C ALA A 24 -3.08 -1.29 0.19
N ARG A 25 -4.17 -2.01 0.48
CA ARG A 25 -4.60 -2.30 1.86
C ARG A 25 -3.55 -3.09 2.63
N SER A 26 -2.95 -4.09 1.99
CA SER A 26 -1.97 -4.98 2.63
C SER A 26 -0.71 -4.22 3.04
N ILE A 27 -0.20 -3.35 2.15
CA ILE A 27 0.96 -2.49 2.43
C ILE A 27 0.68 -1.56 3.62
N MET A 28 -0.49 -0.91 3.65
CA MET A 28 -0.79 -0.01 4.76
C MET A 28 -1.05 -0.72 6.09
N ASN A 29 -1.63 -1.93 6.05
CA ASN A 29 -1.78 -2.77 7.24
C ASN A 29 -0.42 -3.21 7.79
N TYR A 30 0.55 -3.50 6.93
CA TYR A 30 1.94 -3.76 7.34
C TYR A 30 2.52 -2.58 8.12
N VAL A 31 2.43 -1.36 7.57
CA VAL A 31 2.91 -0.14 8.23
C VAL A 31 2.25 0.07 9.60
N ILE A 32 0.92 -0.08 9.69
CA ILE A 32 0.18 0.06 10.94
C ILE A 32 0.67 -0.96 11.98
N TYR A 33 0.81 -2.21 11.58
CA TYR A 33 1.26 -3.29 12.47
C TYR A 33 2.66 -3.02 13.02
N GLU A 34 3.62 -2.70 12.16
CA GLU A 34 5.00 -2.42 12.58
C GLU A 34 5.07 -1.18 13.49
N PHE A 35 4.28 -0.15 13.21
CA PHE A 35 4.22 1.03 14.06
C PHE A 35 3.58 0.75 15.43
N ASP A 36 2.61 -0.16 15.50
CA ASP A 36 1.97 -0.55 16.76
C ASP A 36 2.90 -1.45 17.61
N VAL A 37 3.72 -2.29 16.97
CA VAL A 37 4.63 -3.24 17.64
C VAL A 37 5.99 -2.63 17.97
N GLY A 38 6.63 -1.97 17.00
CA GLY A 38 8.00 -1.44 17.09
C GLY A 38 8.07 0.08 17.31
N GLY A 39 6.98 0.81 17.05
CA GLY A 39 6.94 2.27 17.02
C GLY A 39 7.23 2.84 15.61
N PRO A 40 7.03 4.15 15.40
CA PRO A 40 7.28 4.79 14.12
C PRO A 40 8.73 4.62 13.64
N SER A 41 8.92 4.16 12.40
CA SER A 41 10.22 3.92 11.80
C SER A 41 10.25 4.39 10.35
N LEU A 42 11.34 5.05 9.95
CA LEU A 42 11.58 5.45 8.56
C LEU A 42 11.79 4.22 7.67
N GLU A 43 12.50 3.21 8.17
CA GLU A 43 12.80 1.96 7.46
C GLU A 43 11.53 1.24 7.01
N VAL A 44 10.54 1.13 7.90
CA VAL A 44 9.22 0.53 7.59
C VAL A 44 8.51 1.30 6.47
N LEU A 45 8.64 2.63 6.44
CA LEU A 45 8.03 3.46 5.38
C LEU A 45 8.76 3.29 4.06
N GLU A 46 10.09 3.23 4.07
CA GLU A 46 10.90 2.98 2.86
C GLU A 46 10.59 1.60 2.27
N GLU A 47 10.47 0.56 3.11
CA GLU A 47 10.06 -0.77 2.66
C GLU A 47 8.65 -0.77 2.07
N ALA A 48 7.69 -0.12 2.74
CA ALA A 48 6.32 -0.01 2.23
C ALA A 48 6.27 0.76 0.89
N GLU A 49 7.14 1.75 0.70
CA GLU A 49 7.28 2.47 -0.56
C GLU A 49 7.80 1.55 -1.69
N GLU A 50 8.82 0.73 -1.42
CA GLU A 50 9.32 -0.25 -2.39
C GLU A 50 8.27 -1.30 -2.74
N MET A 51 7.51 -1.79 -1.76
CA MET A 51 6.36 -2.68 -2.01
C MET A 51 5.33 -2.04 -2.94
N ALA A 52 4.98 -0.76 -2.71
CA ALA A 52 4.03 -0.05 -3.55
C ALA A 52 4.56 0.17 -4.98
N LYS A 53 5.85 0.45 -5.14
CA LYS A 53 6.49 0.57 -6.46
C LYS A 53 6.40 -0.73 -7.25
N HIS A 54 6.62 -1.87 -6.61
CA HIS A 54 6.48 -3.19 -7.25
C HIS A 54 5.04 -3.46 -7.70
N GLU A 55 4.05 -3.22 -6.85
CA GLU A 55 2.63 -3.37 -7.19
C GLU A 55 2.22 -2.49 -8.39
N ILE A 56 2.72 -1.24 -8.45
CA ILE A 56 2.49 -0.36 -9.60
C ILE A 56 3.06 -0.96 -10.88
N GLU A 57 4.24 -1.57 -10.82
CA GLU A 57 4.86 -2.18 -12.00
C GLU A 57 4.08 -3.41 -12.48
N GLU A 58 3.59 -4.25 -11.56
CA GLU A 58 2.70 -5.36 -11.92
C GLU A 58 1.41 -4.87 -12.58
N LEU A 59 0.76 -3.84 -12.01
CA LEU A 59 -0.43 -3.24 -12.59
C LEU A 59 -0.17 -2.64 -13.98
N ARG A 60 1.01 -2.05 -14.22
CA ARG A 60 1.41 -1.57 -15.56
C ARG A 60 1.53 -2.72 -16.55
N GLN A 61 2.06 -3.86 -16.14
CA GLN A 61 2.13 -5.05 -17.01
C GLN A 61 0.73 -5.56 -17.36
N VAL A 62 -0.20 -5.57 -16.40
CA VAL A 62 -1.62 -5.90 -16.66
C VAL A 62 -2.22 -4.94 -17.69
N LEU A 63 -2.00 -3.63 -17.54
CA LEU A 63 -2.48 -2.64 -18.51
C LEU A 63 -1.93 -2.85 -19.91
N LYS A 64 -0.65 -3.24 -20.03
CA LYS A 64 -0.02 -3.58 -21.31
C LYS A 64 -0.71 -4.78 -21.97
N ILE A 65 -0.94 -5.85 -21.22
CA ILE A 65 -1.64 -7.05 -21.73
C ILE A 65 -3.07 -6.68 -22.16
N LEU A 66 -3.80 -5.90 -21.36
CA LEU A 66 -5.14 -5.45 -21.72
C LEU A 66 -5.16 -4.61 -23.00
N ALA A 67 -4.15 -3.76 -23.22
CA ALA A 67 -4.01 -3.00 -24.45
C ALA A 67 -3.79 -3.92 -25.66
N GLU A 68 -2.93 -4.94 -25.53
CA GLU A 68 -2.69 -5.94 -26.57
C GLU A 68 -3.98 -6.71 -26.91
N LEU A 69 -4.71 -7.19 -25.89
CA LEU A 69 -5.97 -7.92 -26.07
C LEU A 69 -7.04 -7.08 -26.77
N LYS A 70 -7.12 -5.77 -26.50
CA LYS A 70 -8.07 -4.87 -27.17
C LYS A 70 -7.88 -4.84 -28.69
N THR A 71 -6.66 -5.00 -29.17
CA THR A 71 -6.37 -5.03 -30.62
C THR A 71 -6.88 -6.31 -31.31
N LEU A 72 -7.21 -7.35 -30.55
CA LEU A 72 -7.72 -8.62 -31.07
C LEU A 72 -9.25 -8.68 -31.13
N VAL A 73 -9.92 -7.80 -30.38
CA VAL A 73 -11.39 -7.74 -30.28
C VAL A 73 -11.99 -6.49 -30.91
N THR A 74 -11.14 -5.60 -31.45
CA THR A 74 -11.53 -4.38 -32.19
C THR A 74 -11.08 -4.53 -33.64
#